data_AF-A0A1H4X3Q4-F1
#
_entry.id   AF-A0A1H4X3Q4-F1
#
_cell.length_a   1.000
_cell.length_b   1.000
_cell.length_c   1.000
_cell.angle_alpha   90.00
_cell.angle_beta   90.00
_cell.angle_gamma   90.00
#
_symmetry.space_group_name_H-M   'P 1'
#
loop_
_entity.id
_entity.type
_entity.pdbx_description
1 polymer ?
#
loop_
_entity_poly.entity_id
_entity_poly.type
_entity_poly.pdbx_seq_one_letter_code
_entity_poly.pdbx_strand_id
1 'polypeptide(L)'
;MPAGAVGIRLRPMDWTTPVSTLIGALVGVGSTLLSESVRARRDRGNQSHQLRRQLYARYLEALTSTDSDLQLLAVRERAPVAEADLRAAWRGHSLLALHYEIGLVAPPPVTGAADTAYRALRAARNALGAAGATAGDSGTPDGHPRPAGPQDVRDGYIDALAALRAAMRADVGDGRG
;
A
#
# COMPACT_ATOMS: atom_id res chain seq x y z
N MET A 1 11.78 -93.77 26.80
CA MET A 1 11.02 -93.68 25.53
C MET A 1 9.73 -92.91 25.78
N PRO A 2 9.26 -92.05 24.86
CA PRO A 2 9.13 -90.62 25.17
C PRO A 2 7.68 -90.10 25.21
N ALA A 3 7.45 -89.08 26.03
CA ALA A 3 6.43 -88.06 25.84
C ALA A 3 7.11 -86.74 26.29
N GLY A 4 7.63 -85.91 25.41
CA GLY A 4 6.86 -85.17 24.41
C GLY A 4 6.45 -83.81 24.99
N ALA A 5 7.38 -83.05 25.57
CA ALA A 5 7.12 -81.72 26.06
C ALA A 5 7.01 -80.74 24.87
N VAL A 6 5.78 -80.49 24.44
CA VAL A 6 5.47 -79.41 23.49
C VAL A 6 5.47 -78.09 24.25
N GLY A 7 6.64 -77.46 24.34
CA GLY A 7 6.75 -76.06 24.72
C GLY A 7 6.46 -75.19 23.51
N ILE A 8 5.28 -74.56 23.48
CA ILE A 8 4.89 -73.58 22.47
C ILE A 8 5.90 -72.43 22.50
N ARG A 9 6.84 -72.41 21.55
CA ARG A 9 7.63 -71.21 21.24
C ARG A 9 6.69 -70.20 20.61
N LEU A 10 6.16 -69.29 21.42
CA LEU A 10 5.58 -68.05 20.91
C LEU A 10 6.70 -67.30 20.19
N ARG A 11 6.67 -67.29 18.85
CA ARG A 11 7.52 -66.36 18.08
C ARG A 11 7.07 -64.95 18.48
N PRO A 12 7.95 -64.07 18.99
CA PRO A 12 7.60 -62.67 19.08
C PRO A 12 7.20 -62.25 17.66
N MET A 13 5.96 -61.78 17.47
CA MET A 13 5.60 -61.18 16.18
C MET A 13 6.62 -60.08 15.93
N ASP A 14 7.24 -60.05 14.75
CA ASP A 14 8.16 -59.00 14.34
C ASP A 14 7.38 -57.70 14.13
N TRP A 15 6.89 -57.11 15.22
CA TRP A 15 6.17 -55.83 15.27
C TRP A 15 7.13 -54.65 15.07
N THR A 16 8.43 -54.90 15.11
CA THR A 16 9.50 -53.92 14.87
C THR A 16 9.54 -53.46 13.41
N THR A 17 9.22 -54.34 12.46
CA THR A 17 9.20 -54.04 11.01
C THR A 17 8.08 -53.08 10.60
N PRO A 18 6.80 -53.28 11.00
CA PRO A 18 5.75 -52.32 10.69
C PRO A 18 5.97 -50.98 11.42
N VAL A 19 6.54 -50.99 12.64
CA VAL A 19 6.85 -49.75 13.38
C VAL A 19 7.98 -48.95 12.71
N SER A 20 9.05 -49.58 12.23
CA SER A 20 10.12 -48.84 11.54
C SER A 20 9.66 -48.25 10.21
N THR A 21 8.77 -48.96 9.50
CA THR A 21 8.18 -48.48 8.25
C THR A 21 7.23 -47.30 8.48
N LEU A 22 6.43 -47.34 9.55
CA LEU A 22 5.53 -46.26 9.94
C LEU A 22 6.29 -45.00 10.35
N ILE A 23 7.37 -45.15 11.12
CA ILE A 23 8.23 -44.02 11.53
C ILE A 23 8.95 -43.42 10.32
N GLY A 24 9.48 -44.25 9.41
CA GLY A 24 10.10 -43.78 8.16
C GLY A 24 9.15 -43.01 7.25
N ALA A 25 7.90 -43.48 7.14
CA ALA A 25 6.85 -42.80 6.39
C ALA A 25 6.44 -41.46 7.04
N LEU A 26 6.32 -41.40 8.37
CA LEU A 26 5.99 -40.17 9.10
C LEU A 26 7.09 -39.10 8.98
N VAL A 27 8.37 -39.50 9.08
CA VAL A 27 9.51 -38.59 8.93
C VAL A 27 9.63 -38.08 7.48
N GLY A 28 9.34 -38.95 6.50
CA GLY A 28 9.29 -38.58 5.08
C GLY A 28 8.17 -37.59 4.76
N VAL A 29 6.93 -37.89 5.15
CA VAL A 29 5.75 -37.05 4.89
C VAL A 29 5.77 -35.75 5.71
N GLY A 30 6.27 -35.80 6.94
CA GLY A 30 6.45 -34.62 7.79
C GLY A 30 7.42 -33.61 7.19
N SER A 31 8.50 -34.08 6.56
CA SER A 31 9.47 -33.19 5.88
C SER A 31 8.88 -32.50 4.65
N THR A 32 7.99 -33.17 3.90
CA THR A 32 7.33 -32.58 2.72
C THR A 32 6.31 -31.51 3.12
N LEU A 33 5.49 -31.75 4.14
CA LEU A 33 4.46 -30.80 4.59
C LEU A 33 5.06 -29.55 5.28
N LEU A 34 6.17 -29.70 5.99
CA LEU A 34 6.93 -28.56 6.54
C LEU A 34 7.59 -27.73 5.43
N SER A 35 8.12 -28.38 4.39
CA SER A 35 8.68 -27.67 3.23
C SER A 35 7.60 -26.90 2.45
N GLU A 36 6.43 -27.52 2.24
CA GLU A 36 5.28 -26.91 1.56
C GLU A 36 4.72 -25.70 2.33
N SER A 37 4.61 -25.80 3.67
CA SER A 37 4.09 -24.72 4.50
C SER A 37 5.06 -23.54 4.64
N VAL A 38 6.37 -23.79 4.72
CA VAL A 38 7.41 -22.75 4.68
C VAL A 38 7.41 -22.06 3.32
N ARG A 39 7.26 -22.81 2.22
CA ARG A 39 7.18 -22.25 0.86
C ARG A 39 5.91 -21.41 0.66
N ALA A 40 4.75 -21.92 1.08
CA ALA A 40 3.49 -21.18 1.02
C ALA A 40 3.49 -19.92 1.90
N ARG A 41 4.23 -19.92 3.02
CA ARG A 41 4.39 -18.72 3.86
C ARG A 41 5.32 -17.68 3.22
N ARG A 42 6.37 -18.13 2.52
CA ARG A 42 7.29 -17.26 1.77
C ARG A 42 6.63 -16.64 0.53
N ASP A 43 5.81 -17.41 -0.18
CA ASP A 43 5.08 -16.93 -1.35
C ASP A 43 3.99 -15.89 -0.98
N ARG A 44 3.31 -16.06 0.16
CA ARG A 44 2.33 -15.07 0.66
C ARG A 44 2.96 -13.73 1.04
N GLY A 45 4.16 -13.75 1.64
CA GLY A 45 4.93 -12.53 1.94
C GLY A 45 5.25 -11.76 0.66
N ASN A 46 5.86 -12.43 -0.32
CA ASN A 46 6.20 -11.84 -1.62
C ASN A 46 4.98 -11.29 -2.38
N GLN A 47 3.84 -11.98 -2.32
CA GLN A 47 2.60 -11.53 -2.96
C GLN A 47 2.06 -10.23 -2.34
N SER A 48 2.12 -10.10 -1.01
CA SER A 48 1.69 -8.87 -0.33
C SER A 48 2.55 -7.65 -0.70
N HIS A 49 3.87 -7.85 -0.86
CA HIS A 49 4.80 -6.79 -1.30
C HIS A 49 4.53 -6.38 -2.75
N GLN A 50 4.24 -7.33 -3.64
CA GLN A 50 3.90 -7.03 -5.03
C GLN A 50 2.60 -6.25 -5.16
N LEU A 51 1.54 -6.64 -4.43
CA LEU A 51 0.27 -5.92 -4.40
C LEU A 51 0.44 -4.49 -3.91
N ARG A 52 1.21 -4.28 -2.84
CA ARG A 52 1.47 -2.95 -2.29
C ARG A 52 2.26 -2.07 -3.25
N ARG A 53 3.26 -2.62 -3.95
CA ARG A 53 4.01 -1.90 -5.00
C ARG A 53 3.12 -1.46 -6.17
N GLN A 54 2.20 -2.32 -6.60
CA GLN A 54 1.23 -1.98 -7.66
C GLN A 54 0.26 -0.89 -7.19
N LEU A 55 -0.25 -0.98 -5.96
CA LEU A 55 -1.10 0.05 -5.35
C LEU A 55 -0.39 1.40 -5.28
N TYR A 56 0.87 1.42 -4.86
CA TYR A 56 1.68 2.65 -4.81
C TYR A 56 1.84 3.31 -6.18
N ALA A 57 2.13 2.53 -7.22
CA ALA A 57 2.25 3.03 -8.58
C ALA A 57 0.94 3.66 -9.06
N ARG A 58 -0.20 2.96 -8.89
CA ARG A 58 -1.53 3.46 -9.25
C ARG A 58 -1.89 4.74 -8.49
N TYR A 59 -1.56 4.80 -7.20
CA TYR A 59 -1.86 5.98 -6.38
C TYR A 59 -1.03 7.21 -6.80
N LEU A 60 0.27 7.02 -7.07
CA LEU A 60 1.13 8.10 -7.57
C LEU A 60 0.66 8.59 -8.94
N GLU A 61 0.31 7.67 -9.85
CA GLU A 61 -0.27 8.00 -11.14
C GLU A 61 -1.54 8.85 -10.97
N ALA A 62 -2.49 8.40 -10.16
CA ALA A 62 -3.74 9.14 -9.92
C ALA A 62 -3.50 10.54 -9.34
N LEU A 63 -2.55 10.70 -8.42
CA LEU A 63 -2.15 12.00 -7.88
C LEU A 63 -1.58 12.91 -8.99
N THR A 64 -0.62 12.41 -9.76
CA THR A 64 0.04 13.19 -10.82
C THR A 64 -0.90 13.53 -11.99
N SER A 65 -1.81 12.63 -12.35
CA SER A 65 -2.79 12.88 -13.41
C SER A 65 -3.84 13.89 -12.97
N THR A 66 -4.36 13.77 -11.74
CA THR A 66 -5.30 14.76 -11.18
C THR A 66 -4.65 16.14 -11.12
N ASP A 67 -3.40 16.18 -10.68
CA ASP A 67 -2.62 17.41 -10.62
C ASP A 67 -2.39 18.05 -12.00
N SER A 68 -2.07 17.24 -13.00
CA SER A 68 -1.88 17.68 -14.39
C SER A 68 -3.17 18.25 -14.97
N ASP A 69 -4.32 17.63 -14.71
CA ASP A 69 -5.63 18.13 -15.15
C ASP A 69 -5.97 19.47 -14.49
N LEU A 70 -5.68 19.61 -13.19
CA LEU A 70 -5.86 20.88 -12.48
C LEU A 70 -4.94 21.99 -13.05
N GLN A 71 -3.70 21.66 -13.40
CA GLN A 71 -2.79 22.61 -14.06
C GLN A 71 -3.31 23.01 -15.44
N LEU A 72 -3.80 22.06 -16.22
CA LEU A 72 -4.35 22.33 -17.55
C LEU A 72 -5.54 23.30 -17.45
N LEU A 73 -6.41 23.12 -16.45
CA LEU A 73 -7.49 24.07 -16.15
C LEU A 73 -6.94 25.45 -15.76
N ALA A 74 -5.93 25.50 -14.89
CA ALA A 74 -5.32 26.74 -14.44
C ALA A 74 -4.67 27.56 -15.58
N VAL A 75 -4.15 26.89 -16.62
CA VAL A 75 -3.56 27.53 -17.80
C VAL A 75 -4.63 27.96 -18.81
N ARG A 76 -5.69 27.16 -18.97
CA ARG A 76 -6.76 27.40 -19.96
C ARG A 76 -7.76 28.45 -19.53
N GLU A 77 -8.11 28.45 -18.25
CA GLU A 77 -9.14 29.32 -17.69
C GLU A 77 -8.51 30.42 -16.85
N ARG A 78 -8.98 31.65 -17.05
CA ARG A 78 -8.59 32.75 -16.16
C ARG A 78 -9.30 32.53 -14.83
N ALA A 79 -8.54 32.41 -13.75
CA ALA A 79 -9.10 32.20 -12.42
C ALA A 79 -10.21 33.23 -12.10
N PRO A 80 -11.32 32.81 -11.44
CA PRO A 80 -11.57 31.50 -10.85
C PRO A 80 -11.98 30.43 -11.88
N VAL A 81 -11.51 29.20 -11.69
CA VAL A 81 -11.98 28.03 -12.46
C VAL A 81 -13.34 27.59 -11.93
N ALA A 82 -14.26 27.19 -12.81
CA ALA A 82 -15.59 26.77 -12.38
C ALA A 82 -15.54 25.49 -11.51
N GLU A 83 -16.32 25.46 -10.43
CA GLU A 83 -16.35 24.32 -9.50
C GLU A 83 -16.84 23.01 -10.16
N ALA A 84 -17.57 23.09 -11.28
CA ALA A 84 -17.95 21.93 -12.07
C ALA A 84 -16.73 21.26 -12.73
N ASP A 85 -15.87 22.05 -13.36
CA ASP A 85 -14.66 21.57 -14.05
C ASP A 85 -13.60 21.08 -13.05
N LEU A 86 -13.44 21.79 -11.92
CA LEU A 86 -12.59 21.33 -10.82
C LEU A 86 -13.08 20.00 -10.22
N ARG A 87 -14.39 19.74 -10.17
CA ARG A 87 -14.93 18.45 -9.70
C ARG A 87 -14.76 17.36 -10.76
N ALA A 88 -14.87 17.69 -12.03
CA ALA A 88 -14.67 16.74 -13.13
C ALA A 88 -13.22 16.23 -13.15
N ALA A 89 -12.24 17.15 -13.11
CA ALA A 89 -10.82 16.81 -13.02
C ALA A 89 -10.50 15.94 -11.79
N TRP A 90 -11.05 16.28 -10.62
CA TRP A 90 -10.79 15.53 -9.39
C TRP A 90 -11.34 14.09 -9.40
N ARG A 91 -12.45 13.85 -10.10
CA ARG A 91 -13.09 12.52 -10.15
C ARG A 91 -12.50 11.61 -11.24
N GLY A 92 -11.75 12.15 -12.20
CA GLY A 92 -11.27 11.43 -13.37
C GLY A 92 -10.38 10.21 -13.06
N HIS A 93 -9.65 10.22 -11.94
CA HIS A 93 -8.56 9.28 -11.70
C HIS A 93 -8.77 8.32 -10.52
N SER A 94 -10.01 8.15 -10.04
CA SER A 94 -10.33 7.28 -8.89
C SER A 94 -9.51 7.55 -7.62
N LEU A 95 -8.96 8.77 -7.50
CA LEU A 95 -7.98 9.15 -6.48
C LEU A 95 -8.46 8.86 -5.05
N LEU A 96 -9.74 9.13 -4.77
CA LEU A 96 -10.33 8.88 -3.46
C LEU A 96 -10.38 7.39 -3.09
N ALA A 97 -10.72 6.53 -4.05
CA ALA A 97 -10.76 5.09 -3.82
C ALA A 97 -9.35 4.54 -3.52
N LEU A 98 -8.36 4.95 -4.32
CA LEU A 98 -6.96 4.60 -4.10
C LEU A 98 -6.42 5.14 -2.77
N HIS A 99 -6.84 6.33 -2.36
CA HIS A 99 -6.46 6.91 -1.07
C HIS A 99 -6.96 6.04 0.10
N TYR A 100 -8.20 5.55 0.03
CA TYR A 100 -8.71 4.60 1.02
C TYR A 100 -7.96 3.26 0.98
N GLU A 101 -7.70 2.71 -0.21
CA GLU A 101 -6.91 1.47 -0.35
C GLU A 101 -5.51 1.60 0.29
N ILE A 102 -4.84 2.74 0.11
CA ILE A 102 -3.57 3.06 0.79
C ILE A 102 -3.75 3.01 2.30
N GLY A 103 -4.79 3.64 2.83
CA GLY A 103 -5.08 3.64 4.27
C GLY A 103 -5.30 2.26 4.87
N LEU A 104 -5.78 1.28 4.08
CA LEU A 104 -5.97 -0.10 4.53
C LEU A 104 -4.69 -0.96 4.45
N VAL A 105 -3.86 -0.76 3.41
CA VAL A 105 -2.80 -1.72 3.05
C VAL A 105 -1.39 -1.22 3.39
N ALA A 106 -1.19 0.10 3.43
CA ALA A 106 0.12 0.70 3.62
C ALA A 106 0.48 0.83 5.11
N PRO A 107 1.77 0.78 5.47
CA PRO A 107 2.20 1.02 6.84
C PRO A 107 1.99 2.50 7.23
N PRO A 108 1.91 2.81 8.54
CA PRO A 108 1.65 4.15 9.05
C PRO A 108 2.48 5.30 8.43
N PRO A 109 3.81 5.18 8.20
CA PRO A 109 4.58 6.27 7.59
C PRO A 109 4.13 6.59 6.16
N VAL A 110 3.73 5.58 5.38
CA VAL A 110 3.23 5.79 4.01
C VAL A 110 1.83 6.40 4.06
N THR A 111 0.96 5.92 4.93
CA THR A 111 -0.40 6.46 5.10
C THR A 111 -0.37 7.94 5.51
N GLY A 112 0.47 8.31 6.49
CA GLY A 112 0.60 9.71 6.91
C GLY A 112 1.12 10.63 5.80
N ALA A 113 2.10 10.16 5.02
CA ALA A 113 2.59 10.91 3.87
C ALA A 113 1.54 11.01 2.74
N ALA A 114 0.74 9.95 2.54
CA ALA A 114 -0.32 9.92 1.54
C ALA A 114 -1.45 10.90 1.88
N ASP A 115 -1.84 10.96 3.15
CA ASP A 115 -2.77 11.96 3.70
C ASP A 115 -2.28 13.39 3.46
N THR A 116 -0.99 13.63 3.72
CA THR A 116 -0.38 14.95 3.55
C THR A 116 -0.41 15.36 2.08
N ALA A 117 -0.01 14.48 1.17
CA ALA A 117 -0.05 14.72 -0.28
C ALA A 117 -1.47 14.94 -0.79
N TYR A 118 -2.44 14.14 -0.34
CA TYR A 118 -3.84 14.28 -0.73
C TYR A 118 -4.44 15.61 -0.28
N ARG A 119 -4.15 16.03 0.97
CA ARG A 119 -4.60 17.33 1.49
C ARG A 119 -3.95 18.51 0.77
N ALA A 120 -2.65 18.43 0.47
CA ALA A 120 -1.94 19.47 -0.27
C ALA A 120 -2.50 19.63 -1.70
N LEU A 121 -2.79 18.53 -2.39
CA LEU A 121 -3.43 18.56 -3.71
C LEU A 121 -4.86 19.16 -3.63
N ARG A 122 -5.61 18.85 -2.57
CA ARG A 122 -6.95 19.42 -2.35
C ARG A 122 -6.87 20.93 -2.06
N ALA A 123 -5.86 21.37 -1.33
CA ALA A 123 -5.60 22.79 -1.12
C ALA A 123 -5.28 23.50 -2.44
N ALA A 124 -4.48 22.88 -3.32
CA ALA A 124 -4.19 23.41 -4.66
C ALA A 124 -5.47 23.57 -5.50
N ARG A 125 -6.34 22.55 -5.53
CA ARG A 125 -7.65 22.64 -6.18
C ARG A 125 -8.49 23.79 -5.63
N ASN A 126 -8.56 23.93 -4.30
CA ASN A 126 -9.35 24.98 -3.66
C ASN A 126 -8.82 26.38 -4.00
N ALA A 127 -7.50 26.56 -4.11
CA ALA A 127 -6.89 27.83 -4.51
C ALA A 127 -7.30 28.24 -5.93
N LEU A 128 -7.43 27.29 -6.87
CA LEU A 128 -7.90 27.56 -8.24
C LEU A 128 -9.35 28.05 -8.30
N GLY A 129 -10.21 27.55 -7.42
CA GLY A 129 -11.60 28.01 -7.31
C GLY A 129 -11.74 29.34 -6.55
N ALA A 130 -10.88 29.58 -5.55
CA ALA A 130 -10.96 30.76 -4.69
C ALA A 130 -10.31 32.03 -5.27
N ALA A 131 -9.38 31.90 -6.22
CA ALA A 131 -8.62 33.02 -6.80
C ALA A 131 -9.48 34.08 -7.52
N GLY A 132 -10.77 33.82 -7.76
CA GLY A 132 -11.72 34.83 -8.25
C GLY A 132 -12.52 35.57 -7.18
N ALA A 133 -12.53 35.10 -5.94
CA ALA A 133 -13.31 35.69 -4.85
C ALA A 133 -12.53 36.78 -4.09
N THR A 134 -11.20 36.80 -4.18
CA THR A 134 -10.33 37.71 -3.42
C THR A 134 -10.00 39.02 -4.14
N ALA A 135 -10.51 39.25 -5.36
CA ALA A 135 -10.33 40.52 -6.07
C ALA A 135 -11.22 41.67 -5.53
N GLY A 136 -12.03 41.41 -4.50
CA GLY A 136 -12.97 42.37 -3.92
C GLY A 136 -12.53 43.07 -2.63
N ASP A 137 -11.38 42.74 -2.03
CA ASP A 137 -10.99 43.35 -0.76
C ASP A 137 -9.50 43.72 -0.73
N SER A 138 -9.20 44.89 -1.31
CA SER A 138 -7.94 45.59 -1.10
C SER A 138 -8.07 46.49 0.13
N GLY A 139 -7.67 45.98 1.30
CA GLY A 139 -7.53 46.83 2.48
C GLY A 139 -7.40 46.09 3.81
N THR A 140 -6.26 45.44 4.09
CA THR A 140 -5.89 45.19 5.49
C THR A 140 -4.37 45.25 5.67
N PRO A 141 -3.85 46.27 6.40
CA PRO A 141 -2.48 46.30 6.85
C PRO A 141 -2.40 45.68 8.26
N ASP A 142 -2.39 44.35 8.36
CA ASP A 142 -2.16 43.68 9.64
C ASP A 142 -1.24 42.47 9.43
N GLY A 143 -0.40 42.20 10.43
CA GLY A 143 0.61 41.12 10.47
C GLY A 143 0.04 39.70 10.46
N HIS A 144 -1.09 39.48 9.79
CA HIS A 144 -1.58 38.15 9.46
C HIS A 144 -0.66 37.51 8.41
N PRO A 145 -0.31 36.22 8.59
CA PRO A 145 0.43 35.48 7.58
C PRO A 145 -0.23 35.67 6.22
N ARG A 146 0.56 36.10 5.22
CA ARG A 146 0.09 36.27 3.85
C ARG A 146 -0.67 34.98 3.46
N PRO A 147 -1.92 35.07 2.95
CA PRO A 147 -2.58 33.88 2.43
C PRO A 147 -1.66 33.25 1.38
N ALA A 148 -1.42 31.95 1.52
CA ALA A 148 -0.51 31.21 0.65
C ALA A 148 -0.86 31.50 -0.81
N GLY A 149 0.11 32.01 -1.57
CA GLY A 149 -0.07 32.28 -2.98
C GLY A 149 -0.34 30.98 -3.74
N PRO A 150 -0.89 31.04 -4.97
CA PRO A 150 -1.06 29.85 -5.81
C PRO A 150 0.24 29.05 -6.00
N GLN A 151 1.39 29.72 -5.97
CA GLN A 151 2.73 29.11 -6.03
C GLN A 151 3.09 28.40 -4.71
N ASP A 152 2.86 29.01 -3.55
CA ASP A 152 3.15 28.41 -2.24
C ASP A 152 2.36 27.11 -2.01
N VAL A 153 1.09 27.10 -2.42
CA VAL A 153 0.24 25.90 -2.33
C VAL A 153 0.74 24.79 -3.25
N ARG A 154 1.30 25.17 -4.40
CA ARG A 154 1.87 24.23 -5.37
C ARG A 154 3.14 23.59 -4.83
N ASP A 155 4.05 24.40 -4.28
CA ASP A 155 5.31 23.91 -3.73
C ASP A 155 5.04 22.96 -2.56
N GLY A 156 4.07 23.28 -1.71
CA GLY A 156 3.61 22.38 -0.64
C GLY A 156 3.12 21.02 -1.14
N TYR A 157 2.46 20.94 -2.30
CA TYR A 157 2.09 19.65 -2.90
C TYR A 157 3.31 18.88 -3.44
N ILE A 158 4.26 19.57 -4.08
CA ILE A 158 5.48 18.93 -4.61
C ILE A 158 6.30 18.31 -3.46
N ASP A 159 6.45 19.04 -2.36
CA ASP A 159 7.14 18.58 -1.15
C ASP A 159 6.44 17.38 -0.52
N ALA A 160 5.11 17.44 -0.39
CA ALA A 160 4.32 16.32 0.13
C ALA A 160 4.41 15.08 -0.77
N LEU A 161 4.42 15.25 -2.09
CA LEU A 161 4.60 14.16 -3.05
C LEU A 161 6.02 13.58 -2.99
N ALA A 162 7.04 14.40 -2.71
CA ALA A 162 8.40 13.92 -2.49
C ALA A 162 8.50 13.09 -1.20
N ALA A 163 7.90 13.56 -0.11
CA ALA A 163 7.83 12.84 1.16
C ALA A 163 7.11 11.49 1.02
N LEU A 164 5.99 11.46 0.30
CA LEU A 164 5.26 10.22 -0.01
C LEU A 164 6.14 9.21 -0.77
N ARG A 165 6.82 9.65 -1.83
CA ARG A 165 7.72 8.79 -2.61
C ARG A 165 8.88 8.28 -1.76
N ALA A 166 9.40 9.08 -0.83
CA ALA A 166 10.45 8.65 0.10
C ALA A 166 9.93 7.56 1.05
N ALA A 167 8.75 7.74 1.65
CA ALA A 167 8.12 6.75 2.53
C ALA A 167 7.83 5.44 1.79
N MET A 168 7.27 5.50 0.58
CA MET A 168 7.02 4.31 -0.26
C MET A 168 8.32 3.59 -0.63
N ARG A 169 9.40 4.33 -0.91
CA ARG A 169 10.72 3.73 -1.21
C ARG A 169 11.30 3.02 0.00
N ALA A 170 11.15 3.58 1.20
CA ALA A 170 11.57 2.94 2.45
C ALA A 170 10.81 1.62 2.66
N ASP A 171 9.47 1.63 2.57
CA ASP A 171 8.64 0.42 2.71
C ASP A 171 9.00 -0.69 1.70
N VAL A 172 9.26 -0.31 0.44
CA VAL A 172 9.68 -1.28 -0.59
C VAL A 172 11.13 -1.76 -0.36
N GLY A 173 11.99 -0.92 0.22
CA GLY A 173 13.38 -1.24 0.54
C GLY A 173 13.50 -2.22 1.71
N ASP A 174 12.69 -2.02 2.75
CA ASP A 174 12.67 -2.85 3.96
C ASP A 174 12.14 -4.27 3.70
N GLY A 175 11.33 -4.46 2.64
CA GLY A 175 10.82 -5.76 2.21
C GLY A 175 11.83 -6.67 1.48
N ARG A 176 13.11 -6.29 1.35
CA ARG A 176 14.17 -7.13 0.74
C ARG A 176 15.06 -7.84 1.77
N GLY A 177 14.76 -7.73 3.07
CA GLY A 177 15.49 -8.40 4.17
C GLY A 177 15.00 -9.82 4.44
#